data_AF-A0A973IP31-F1
#
_entry.id   AF-A0A973IP31-F1
#
_cell.length_a   1.000
_cell.length_b   1.000
_cell.length_c   1.000
_cell.angle_alpha   90.00
_cell.angle_beta   90.00
_cell.angle_gamma   90.00
#
_symmetry.space_group_name_H-M   'P 1'
#
loop_
_entity.id
_entity.type
_entity.pdbx_description
1 polymer ?
#
loop_
_entity_poly.entity_id
_entity_poly.type
_entity_poly.pdbx_seq_one_letter_code
_entity_poly.pdbx_strand_id
1 'polypeptide(L)'
;MKKNYIIYSALFLAAAVAFSGCTGLKKMKKKQGLITYQQSPNPLEMHGDSVILNITGNFPPKYYKKKVTCEITPVFKNTAGQEIPFKSIKVQGEKVQDNNQVIKTLEGGKFNYSTKVAYTPEMRIGDINIKIHAYVKNKFVDFDPVTIGKGTIATPGLLEKDAKPIIAKDNLVRIFPEQKEASILYTINQANVRPQELTKAEIKELKKYLEATQKNARKQIKGVNISSYASPDGPEDLNAKLSDNRGTSANNVIKDQFKKFEKANEQGFFNTKATPEDWEGFQKLMQESDIADKDLVLRVLSMYSDPIQREKEIKNISKAFTEIADKVLPKLRRSQLKVNVDSIGRSDEEIIKTFDSLPSALTVEELIYGATLSKDLNRQLAFYKAATNQYSNDWRGFNNAGFVLVQQGKLSEAKEQFEKAKALNAGNNIVLNNLGVIALREGDFVKAEEYFKSASGAGNEVNYNLGICAIKKGDYNGAVAKFGNYCTFNAALAKLLSGNPDGANKTIDCAEDKDRDMMYYLKAIIGARQGNTDLLYNSLRAAISKNSALIEMAKTDMEFAKQFNDDTFKSIVK
;
A
#
# COMPACT_ATOMS: atom_id res chain seq x y z
N MET A 1 49.24 13.63 -20.04
CA MET A 1 48.26 14.00 -21.08
C MET A 1 47.32 15.07 -20.52
N LYS A 2 47.34 16.26 -21.14
CA LYS A 2 46.26 17.26 -21.30
C LYS A 2 45.32 17.63 -20.13
N LYS A 3 45.38 18.94 -19.79
CA LYS A 3 44.30 19.97 -19.62
C LYS A 3 44.37 20.66 -18.25
N ASN A 4 45.02 21.82 -18.17
CA ASN A 4 44.54 23.19 -18.49
C ASN A 4 43.43 23.68 -17.55
N TYR A 5 43.83 24.18 -16.39
CA TYR A 5 43.08 25.18 -15.63
C TYR A 5 43.59 26.55 -16.04
N ILE A 6 42.78 27.27 -16.82
CA ILE A 6 43.04 28.67 -17.15
C ILE A 6 42.54 29.51 -15.97
N ILE A 7 43.50 29.91 -15.13
CA ILE A 7 43.39 31.01 -14.18
C ILE A 7 43.67 32.28 -14.98
N TYR A 8 42.73 33.23 -15.02
CA TYR A 8 43.04 34.59 -15.42
C TYR A 8 42.75 35.55 -14.26
N SER A 9 43.81 35.83 -13.53
CA SER A 9 43.97 37.04 -12.74
C SER A 9 44.97 37.97 -13.43
N ALA A 10 44.75 39.27 -13.24
CA ALA A 10 45.60 40.42 -13.55
C ALA A 10 45.53 41.01 -14.98
N LEU A 11 45.09 42.27 -15.06
CA LEU A 11 46.01 43.38 -15.35
C LEU A 11 45.34 44.74 -15.08
N PHE A 12 45.79 45.39 -14.02
CA PHE A 12 45.73 46.83 -13.84
C PHE A 12 46.88 47.45 -14.64
N LEU A 13 46.60 48.33 -15.60
CA LEU A 13 47.51 49.41 -15.97
C LEU A 13 46.70 50.61 -16.49
N ALA A 14 46.98 51.76 -15.91
CA ALA A 14 46.28 53.01 -16.17
C ALA A 14 46.81 53.69 -17.44
N ALA A 15 45.89 54.15 -18.29
CA ALA A 15 46.15 55.22 -19.25
C ALA A 15 45.02 56.25 -19.13
N ALA A 16 45.37 57.44 -18.65
CA ALA A 16 44.46 58.55 -18.49
C ALA A 16 44.11 59.15 -19.86
N VAL A 17 42.88 58.91 -20.33
CA VAL A 17 42.25 59.70 -21.38
C VAL A 17 40.87 60.14 -20.90
N ALA A 18 40.72 61.45 -20.68
CA ALA A 18 39.47 62.06 -20.28
C ALA A 18 38.42 61.86 -21.39
N PHE A 19 37.39 61.06 -21.12
CA PHE A 19 36.22 60.90 -21.99
C PHE A 19 34.93 60.87 -21.16
N SER A 20 33.99 61.72 -21.54
CA SER A 20 32.65 61.98 -20.97
C SER A 20 31.72 60.76 -20.82
N GLY A 21 32.15 59.55 -21.20
CA GLY A 21 31.41 58.30 -20.97
C GLY A 21 31.55 57.72 -19.56
N CYS A 22 32.66 57.96 -18.85
CA CYS A 22 32.90 57.39 -17.52
C CYS A 22 32.18 58.16 -16.40
N THR A 23 31.85 59.44 -16.59
CA THR A 23 31.19 60.27 -15.57
C THR A 23 29.75 59.84 -15.32
N GLY A 24 29.03 59.38 -16.35
CA GLY A 24 27.66 58.87 -16.23
C GLY A 24 27.58 57.60 -15.38
N LEU A 25 28.43 56.61 -15.69
CA LEU A 25 28.55 55.34 -14.99
C LEU A 25 28.95 55.54 -13.51
N LYS A 26 30.00 56.34 -13.25
CA LYS A 26 30.43 56.66 -11.87
C LYS A 26 29.34 57.39 -11.07
N LYS A 27 28.56 58.27 -11.70
CA LYS A 27 27.41 58.95 -11.06
C LYS A 27 26.29 57.97 -10.71
N MET A 28 26.04 56.94 -11.52
CA MET A 28 25.07 55.89 -11.20
C MET A 28 25.54 55.10 -9.98
N LYS A 29 26.79 54.59 -9.99
CA LYS A 29 27.36 53.88 -8.82
C LYS A 29 27.26 54.70 -7.53
N LYS A 30 27.68 55.98 -7.54
CA LYS A 30 27.58 56.87 -6.38
C LYS A 30 26.16 57.05 -5.84
N LYS A 31 25.14 56.82 -6.67
CA LYS A 31 23.72 56.96 -6.33
C LYS A 31 23.00 55.61 -6.29
N GLN A 32 23.70 54.48 -6.25
CA GLN A 32 23.10 53.15 -6.30
C GLN A 32 22.11 52.90 -5.15
N GLY A 33 22.31 53.54 -3.99
CA GLY A 33 21.39 53.47 -2.85
C GLY A 33 19.99 54.06 -3.11
N LEU A 34 19.78 54.74 -4.25
CA LEU A 34 18.45 55.16 -4.69
C LEU A 34 17.67 54.05 -5.40
N ILE A 35 18.32 52.94 -5.76
CA ILE A 35 17.65 51.78 -6.34
C ILE A 35 17.00 51.00 -5.20
N THR A 36 15.70 50.77 -5.29
CA THR A 36 14.99 49.94 -4.32
C THR A 36 14.76 48.56 -4.89
N TYR A 37 14.90 47.53 -4.05
CA TYR A 37 14.66 46.14 -4.40
C TYR A 37 13.63 45.55 -3.45
N GLN A 38 12.76 44.71 -3.98
CA GLN A 38 11.83 43.90 -3.21
C GLN A 38 12.01 42.44 -3.63
N GLN A 39 12.27 41.58 -2.66
CA GLN A 39 12.33 40.13 -2.85
C GLN A 39 11.02 39.49 -2.38
N SER A 40 10.54 38.48 -3.11
CA SER A 40 9.45 37.61 -2.67
C SER A 40 9.66 36.16 -3.11
N PRO A 41 9.53 35.16 -2.22
CA PRO A 41 9.38 35.28 -0.77
C PRO A 41 10.68 35.77 -0.08
N ASN A 42 10.60 36.28 1.15
CA ASN A 42 11.76 36.68 1.96
C ASN A 42 11.55 36.29 3.44
N PRO A 43 12.23 35.26 3.98
CA PRO A 43 13.27 34.41 3.37
C PRO A 43 12.84 33.65 2.10
N LEU A 44 13.79 33.05 1.37
CA LEU A 44 13.39 32.12 0.30
C LEU A 44 12.63 30.93 0.88
N GLU A 45 11.77 30.32 0.08
CA GLU A 45 11.02 29.13 0.46
C GLU A 45 11.27 28.01 -0.56
N MET A 46 11.56 26.82 -0.05
CA MET A 46 11.66 25.62 -0.87
C MET A 46 10.25 25.06 -1.14
N HIS A 47 10.00 24.73 -2.40
CA HIS A 47 8.82 23.99 -2.84
C HIS A 47 9.24 22.72 -3.57
N GLY A 48 8.92 21.56 -2.99
CA GLY A 48 9.44 20.28 -3.45
C GLY A 48 10.96 20.20 -3.27
N ASP A 49 11.70 20.34 -4.36
CA ASP A 49 13.17 20.31 -4.41
C ASP A 49 13.82 21.60 -4.94
N SER A 50 13.01 22.65 -5.12
CA SER A 50 13.42 23.87 -5.81
C SER A 50 13.02 25.10 -5.02
N VAL A 51 13.72 26.21 -5.22
CA VAL A 51 13.33 27.54 -4.73
C VAL A 51 12.95 28.43 -5.89
N ILE A 52 11.97 29.29 -5.66
CA ILE A 52 11.59 30.35 -6.61
C ILE A 52 12.03 31.68 -6.02
N LEU A 53 12.83 32.43 -6.77
CA LEU A 53 13.27 33.77 -6.40
C LEU A 53 12.61 34.78 -7.33
N ASN A 54 11.77 35.65 -6.76
CA ASN A 54 11.23 36.81 -7.46
C ASN A 54 11.85 38.10 -6.90
N ILE A 55 12.29 38.97 -7.80
CA ILE A 55 12.86 40.27 -7.45
C ILE A 55 12.21 41.34 -8.31
N THR A 56 11.69 42.39 -7.68
CA THR A 56 11.30 43.63 -8.34
C THR A 56 12.29 44.72 -7.93
N GLY A 57 13.04 45.23 -8.89
CA GLY A 57 13.90 46.39 -8.66
C GLY A 57 13.36 47.64 -9.35
N ASN A 58 13.57 48.80 -8.75
CA ASN A 58 13.05 50.07 -9.26
C ASN A 58 14.17 51.11 -9.37
N PHE A 59 14.38 51.60 -10.59
CA PHE A 59 15.25 52.73 -10.88
C PHE A 59 14.44 54.03 -10.81
N PRO A 60 14.81 55.00 -9.98
CA PRO A 60 14.03 56.22 -9.82
C PRO A 60 14.11 57.14 -11.05
N PRO A 61 13.16 58.09 -11.18
CA PRO A 61 13.21 59.16 -12.18
C PRO A 61 14.57 59.84 -12.25
N LYS A 62 15.05 60.17 -13.45
CA LYS A 62 16.32 60.88 -13.72
C LYS A 62 17.60 60.12 -13.32
N TYR A 63 17.49 58.87 -12.86
CA TYR A 63 18.64 58.03 -12.48
C TYR A 63 19.33 57.40 -13.70
N TYR A 64 18.59 56.56 -14.43
CA TYR A 64 19.12 55.67 -15.46
C TYR A 64 19.65 56.46 -16.66
N LYS A 65 20.80 56.07 -17.22
CA LYS A 65 21.43 56.82 -18.33
C LYS A 65 21.09 56.22 -19.69
N LYS A 66 20.74 57.09 -20.64
CA LYS A 66 20.26 56.74 -22.00
C LYS A 66 21.11 55.69 -22.75
N LYS A 67 22.44 55.65 -22.57
CA LYS A 67 23.36 54.77 -23.32
C LYS A 67 23.90 53.57 -22.52
N VAL A 68 23.38 53.33 -21.31
CA VAL A 68 23.92 52.31 -20.38
C VAL A 68 23.12 51.03 -20.46
N THR A 69 23.82 49.89 -20.46
CA THR A 69 23.24 48.58 -20.18
C THR A 69 23.67 48.14 -18.79
N CYS A 70 22.73 47.65 -17.99
CA CYS A 70 22.98 47.06 -16.68
C CYS A 70 22.69 45.57 -16.77
N GLU A 71 23.70 44.75 -16.50
CA GLU A 71 23.56 43.32 -16.27
C GLU A 71 23.41 43.09 -14.76
N ILE A 72 22.25 42.61 -14.36
CA ILE A 72 21.84 42.43 -12.97
C ILE A 72 21.87 40.93 -12.68
N THR A 73 22.71 40.54 -11.72
CA THR A 73 22.92 39.16 -11.32
C THR A 73 22.58 38.99 -9.84
N PRO A 74 21.48 38.32 -9.51
CA PRO A 74 21.22 37.85 -8.16
C PRO A 74 22.20 36.73 -7.79
N VAL A 75 22.77 36.80 -6.60
CA VAL A 75 23.78 35.84 -6.10
C VAL A 75 23.42 35.44 -4.68
N PHE A 76 23.27 34.15 -4.43
CA PHE A 76 23.19 33.63 -3.07
C PHE A 76 24.61 33.48 -2.52
N LYS A 77 24.89 34.08 -1.36
CA LYS A 77 26.17 33.98 -0.67
C LYS A 77 25.97 33.25 0.65
N ASN A 78 26.55 32.06 0.79
CA ASN A 78 26.43 31.28 2.03
C ASN A 78 27.35 31.81 3.14
N THR A 79 27.23 31.24 4.34
CA THR A 79 28.05 31.61 5.51
C THR A 79 29.54 31.33 5.35
N ALA A 80 29.92 30.38 4.48
CA ALA A 80 31.31 30.10 4.11
C ALA A 80 31.88 31.10 3.09
N GLY A 81 31.07 32.05 2.61
CA GLY A 81 31.47 33.07 1.63
C GLY A 81 31.43 32.59 0.18
N GLN A 82 30.99 31.36 -0.08
CA GLN A 82 30.78 30.85 -1.43
C GLN A 82 29.59 31.56 -2.08
N GLU A 83 29.78 31.96 -3.33
CA GLU A 83 28.76 32.61 -4.14
C GLU A 83 28.16 31.63 -5.16
N ILE A 84 26.84 31.54 -5.15
CA ILE A 84 26.04 30.75 -6.08
C ILE A 84 25.28 31.77 -6.96
N PRO A 85 25.79 32.10 -8.16
CA PRO A 85 25.15 33.06 -9.04
C PRO A 85 23.90 32.45 -9.68
N PHE A 86 22.82 33.21 -9.69
CA PHE A 86 21.63 32.89 -10.47
C PHE A 86 21.73 33.50 -11.87
N LYS A 87 20.80 33.14 -12.76
CA LYS A 87 20.78 33.67 -14.13
C LYS A 87 20.67 35.19 -14.11
N SER A 88 21.49 35.88 -14.88
CA SER A 88 21.45 37.35 -14.98
C SER A 88 20.32 37.82 -15.89
N ILE A 89 19.86 39.05 -15.68
CA ILE A 89 19.00 39.80 -16.62
C ILE A 89 19.67 41.09 -17.04
N LYS A 90 19.29 41.59 -18.21
CA LYS A 90 19.80 42.86 -18.73
C LYS A 90 18.66 43.85 -18.86
N VAL A 91 18.94 45.08 -18.44
CA VAL A 91 18.11 46.26 -18.71
C VAL A 91 18.97 47.30 -19.41
N GLN A 92 18.37 48.15 -20.23
CA GLN A 92 19.10 49.09 -21.07
C GLN A 92 18.45 50.47 -21.10
N GLY A 93 19.24 51.48 -21.46
CA GLY A 93 18.74 52.83 -21.67
C GLY A 93 18.15 53.01 -23.07
N GLU A 94 17.31 54.03 -23.23
CA GLU A 94 16.57 54.36 -24.47
C GLU A 94 17.41 54.60 -25.74
N LYS A 95 18.74 54.76 -25.63
CA LYS A 95 19.66 54.94 -26.78
C LYS A 95 20.53 53.70 -27.04
N VAL A 96 20.31 52.60 -26.33
CA VAL A 96 20.94 51.29 -26.63
C VAL A 96 20.05 50.56 -27.64
N GLN A 97 20.65 49.91 -28.63
CA GLN A 97 19.94 49.27 -29.76
C GLN A 97 19.82 47.75 -29.61
N ASP A 98 20.06 47.21 -28.41
CA ASP A 98 19.90 45.78 -28.10
C ASP A 98 18.42 45.47 -27.79
N ASN A 99 18.06 44.19 -27.71
CA ASN A 99 16.69 43.75 -27.41
C ASN A 99 16.48 43.42 -25.92
N ASN A 100 16.86 44.34 -25.02
CA ASN A 100 16.60 44.20 -23.57
C ASN A 100 15.55 45.20 -23.10
N GLN A 101 15.04 44.99 -21.88
CA GLN A 101 14.05 45.89 -21.28
C GLN A 101 14.58 47.32 -21.17
N VAL A 102 13.84 48.29 -21.70
CA VAL A 102 14.23 49.71 -21.71
C VAL A 102 13.78 50.41 -20.43
N ILE A 103 14.71 51.10 -19.75
CA ILE A 103 14.45 52.00 -18.62
C ILE A 103 14.61 53.44 -19.11
N LYS A 104 13.52 54.21 -19.07
CA LYS A 104 13.52 55.61 -19.54
C LYS A 104 14.23 56.50 -18.52
N THR A 105 15.00 57.46 -19.02
CA THR A 105 15.80 58.33 -18.15
C THR A 105 14.92 59.25 -17.31
N LEU A 106 13.85 59.83 -17.87
CA LEU A 106 13.06 60.84 -17.16
C LEU A 106 12.15 60.21 -16.11
N GLU A 107 11.44 59.16 -16.48
CA GLU A 107 10.42 58.49 -15.66
C GLU A 107 11.01 57.42 -14.73
N GLY A 108 12.20 56.90 -15.05
CA GLY A 108 12.75 55.72 -14.37
C GLY A 108 12.11 54.44 -14.90
N GLY A 109 12.09 53.39 -14.08
CA GLY A 109 11.43 52.14 -14.46
C GLY A 109 11.70 50.99 -13.50
N LYS A 110 10.79 50.02 -13.52
CA LYS A 110 10.88 48.78 -12.76
C LYS A 110 11.42 47.66 -13.65
N PHE A 111 12.21 46.76 -13.08
CA PHE A 111 12.50 45.46 -13.68
C PHE A 111 11.95 44.35 -12.81
N ASN A 112 11.51 43.27 -13.43
CA ASN A 112 11.06 42.07 -12.74
C ASN A 112 11.97 40.91 -13.13
N TYR A 113 12.32 40.11 -12.12
CA TYR A 113 13.15 38.94 -12.24
C TYR A 113 12.43 37.77 -11.59
N SER A 114 12.40 36.62 -12.25
CA SER A 114 11.92 35.37 -11.69
C SER A 114 12.81 34.23 -12.16
N THR A 115 13.22 33.38 -11.22
CA THR A 115 13.96 32.16 -11.54
C THR A 115 13.54 31.03 -10.61
N LYS A 116 13.59 29.81 -11.14
CA LYS A 116 13.45 28.57 -10.38
C LYS A 116 14.79 27.85 -10.43
N VAL A 117 15.33 27.52 -9.27
CA VAL A 117 16.61 26.83 -9.13
C VAL A 117 16.46 25.65 -8.17
N ALA A 118 17.20 24.58 -8.42
CA ALA A 118 17.25 23.44 -7.50
C ALA A 118 17.83 23.91 -6.16
N TYR A 119 17.22 23.47 -5.06
CA TYR A 119 17.74 23.73 -3.73
C TYR A 119 18.98 22.87 -3.47
N THR A 120 19.99 23.48 -2.86
CA THR A 120 21.13 22.76 -2.29
C THR A 120 21.27 23.09 -0.80
N PRO A 121 21.81 22.20 0.05
CA PRO A 121 21.96 22.45 1.48
C PRO A 121 22.70 23.76 1.82
N GLU A 122 23.63 24.19 0.96
CA GLU A 122 24.39 25.44 1.11
C GLU A 122 23.51 26.69 1.02
N MET A 123 22.30 26.58 0.47
CA MET A 123 21.33 27.67 0.35
C MET A 123 20.51 27.90 1.64
N ARG A 124 20.73 27.09 2.68
CA ARG A 124 19.94 27.16 3.92
C ARG A 124 20.14 28.49 4.67
N ILE A 125 21.39 28.86 4.98
CA ILE A 125 21.74 30.18 5.55
C ILE A 125 22.64 30.94 4.61
N GLY A 126 22.29 32.20 4.38
CA GLY A 126 23.10 33.10 3.60
C GLY A 126 22.37 34.38 3.29
N ASP A 127 22.96 35.16 2.40
CA ASP A 127 22.45 36.43 1.92
C ASP A 127 22.21 36.38 0.42
N ILE A 128 21.08 36.93 -0.03
CA ILE A 128 20.82 37.14 -1.45
C ILE A 128 21.28 38.55 -1.79
N ASN A 129 22.28 38.64 -2.65
CA ASN A 129 22.91 39.88 -3.05
C ASN A 129 22.59 40.19 -4.52
N ILE A 130 22.32 41.46 -4.81
CA ILE A 130 22.23 41.96 -6.17
C ILE A 130 23.59 42.53 -6.58
N LYS A 131 24.16 42.00 -7.65
CA LYS A 131 25.33 42.55 -8.32
C LYS A 131 24.92 43.19 -9.64
N ILE A 132 25.36 44.43 -9.88
CA ILE A 132 25.09 45.13 -11.14
C ILE A 132 26.42 45.43 -11.83
N HIS A 133 26.56 44.89 -13.04
CA HIS A 133 27.63 45.23 -13.97
C HIS A 133 27.07 46.22 -15.00
N ALA A 134 27.42 47.50 -14.87
CA ALA A 134 26.90 48.56 -15.74
C ALA A 134 27.94 48.99 -16.77
N TYR A 135 27.58 49.00 -18.06
CA TYR A 135 28.54 49.28 -19.14
C TYR A 135 27.98 50.13 -20.29
N VAL A 136 28.89 50.79 -21.00
CA VAL A 136 28.68 51.52 -22.26
C VAL A 136 29.80 51.11 -23.21
N LYS A 137 29.49 50.34 -24.24
CA LYS A 137 30.52 49.70 -25.10
C LYS A 137 31.54 48.97 -24.21
N ASN A 138 32.82 49.33 -24.28
CA ASN A 138 33.90 48.66 -23.56
C ASN A 138 34.19 49.25 -22.16
N LYS A 139 33.45 50.28 -21.73
CA LYS A 139 33.64 50.93 -20.43
C LYS A 139 32.60 50.43 -19.45
N PHE A 140 33.03 49.97 -18.27
CA PHE A 140 32.13 49.41 -17.26
C PHE A 140 32.41 49.95 -15.85
N VAL A 141 31.44 49.74 -14.96
CA VAL A 141 31.57 49.91 -13.51
C VAL A 141 30.71 48.85 -12.81
N ASP A 142 31.30 48.17 -11.84
CA ASP A 142 30.57 47.27 -10.95
C ASP A 142 30.05 48.05 -9.74
N PHE A 143 28.76 47.87 -9.46
CA PHE A 143 28.12 48.43 -8.27
C PHE A 143 28.50 47.60 -7.05
N ASP A 144 28.39 48.20 -5.87
CA ASP A 144 28.66 47.46 -4.64
C ASP A 144 27.47 46.51 -4.39
N PRO A 145 27.70 45.25 -3.97
CA PRO A 145 26.62 44.29 -3.76
C PRO A 145 25.60 44.77 -2.74
N VAL A 146 24.31 44.62 -3.05
CA VAL A 146 23.21 44.98 -2.14
C VAL A 146 22.50 43.72 -1.65
N THR A 147 22.49 43.48 -0.35
CA THR A 147 21.73 42.37 0.26
C THR A 147 20.24 42.70 0.28
N ILE A 148 19.41 41.80 -0.26
CA ILE A 148 17.97 41.99 -0.44
C ILE A 148 17.11 40.93 0.24
N GLY A 149 17.71 39.85 0.73
CA GLY A 149 17.01 38.81 1.48
C GLY A 149 17.96 37.81 2.14
N LYS A 150 17.37 36.91 2.92
CA LYS A 150 18.10 35.99 3.80
C LYS A 150 17.69 34.54 3.51
N GLY A 151 18.66 33.62 3.55
CA GLY A 151 18.51 32.16 3.67
C GLY A 151 17.39 31.50 2.86
N THR A 152 17.08 30.26 3.22
CA THR A 152 15.95 29.50 2.67
C THR A 152 15.26 28.68 3.77
N ILE A 153 13.94 28.84 3.89
CA ILE A 153 13.07 27.92 4.62
C ILE A 153 12.98 26.61 3.82
N ALA A 154 13.58 25.55 4.36
CA ALA A 154 13.79 24.28 3.67
C ALA A 154 12.99 23.13 4.30
N THR A 155 11.84 23.43 4.90
CA THR A 155 10.96 22.51 5.63
C THR A 155 10.52 21.28 4.84
N PRO A 156 10.25 21.35 3.51
CA PRO A 156 9.99 20.12 2.74
C PRO A 156 11.17 19.12 2.72
N GLY A 157 12.38 19.57 3.06
CA GLY A 157 13.57 18.74 3.17
C GLY A 157 13.56 17.84 4.40
N LEU A 158 12.60 18.03 5.32
CA LEU A 158 12.36 17.12 6.45
C LEU A 158 11.65 15.82 6.03
N LEU A 159 11.22 15.72 4.77
CA LEU A 159 10.54 14.54 4.21
C LEU A 159 11.30 13.24 4.54
N GLU A 160 10.63 12.34 5.26
CA GLU A 160 11.17 11.03 5.57
C GLU A 160 10.94 10.08 4.40
N LYS A 161 11.92 9.23 4.09
CA LYS A 161 11.81 8.26 3.00
C LYS A 161 11.09 6.98 3.43
N ASP A 162 10.09 7.07 4.31
CA ASP A 162 9.52 5.97 5.10
C ASP A 162 8.43 5.15 4.37
N ALA A 163 8.59 4.96 3.06
CA ALA A 163 7.63 4.20 2.25
C ALA A 163 7.37 2.79 2.85
N LYS A 164 6.10 2.39 2.80
CA LYS A 164 5.55 1.20 3.46
C LYS A 164 5.46 0.04 2.46
N PRO A 165 6.20 -1.07 2.69
CA PRO A 165 6.03 -2.28 1.92
C PRO A 165 4.75 -3.02 2.35
N ILE A 166 4.25 -3.91 1.51
CA ILE A 166 3.02 -4.69 1.71
C ILE A 166 3.38 -6.18 1.76
N ILE A 167 2.83 -6.88 2.74
CA ILE A 167 2.94 -8.34 2.86
C ILE A 167 1.81 -9.02 2.08
N ALA A 168 2.12 -10.11 1.39
CA ALA A 168 1.12 -10.96 0.78
C ALA A 168 0.54 -11.91 1.84
N LYS A 169 -0.79 -11.97 1.93
CA LYS A 169 -1.49 -12.82 2.90
C LYS A 169 -1.46 -14.29 2.50
N ASP A 170 -1.54 -15.16 3.49
CA ASP A 170 -1.90 -16.55 3.29
C ASP A 170 -3.40 -16.67 2.97
N ASN A 171 -3.79 -17.85 2.53
CA ASN A 171 -5.16 -18.31 2.37
C ASN A 171 -5.38 -19.59 3.21
N LEU A 172 -4.84 -19.63 4.43
CA LEU A 172 -4.91 -20.82 5.27
C LEU A 172 -6.37 -21.12 5.67
N VAL A 173 -6.86 -22.28 5.23
CA VAL A 173 -8.13 -22.85 5.68
C VAL A 173 -7.82 -23.96 6.68
N ARG A 174 -8.48 -23.95 7.84
CA ARG A 174 -8.27 -24.95 8.90
C ARG A 174 -9.36 -25.98 9.02
N ILE A 175 -10.52 -25.75 8.42
CA ILE A 175 -11.65 -26.66 8.51
C ILE A 175 -12.01 -27.08 7.08
N PHE A 176 -11.85 -28.37 6.81
CA PHE A 176 -12.14 -28.99 5.53
C PHE A 176 -13.35 -29.91 5.71
N PRO A 177 -14.54 -29.50 5.25
CA PRO A 177 -15.71 -30.36 5.35
C PRO A 177 -15.55 -31.55 4.39
N GLU A 178 -15.81 -32.74 4.89
CA GLU A 178 -15.81 -34.00 4.15
C GLU A 178 -17.10 -34.79 4.46
N GLN A 179 -17.49 -35.65 3.52
CA GLN A 179 -18.69 -36.48 3.65
C GLN A 179 -18.37 -37.94 3.30
N LYS A 180 -18.88 -38.87 4.11
CA LYS A 180 -18.91 -40.30 3.77
C LYS A 180 -20.37 -40.74 3.65
N GLU A 181 -20.67 -41.37 2.52
CA GLU A 181 -22.01 -41.83 2.19
C GLU A 181 -22.09 -43.36 2.18
N ALA A 182 -23.28 -43.89 2.50
CA ALA A 182 -23.64 -45.28 2.25
C ALA A 182 -25.16 -45.41 2.12
N SER A 183 -25.62 -46.43 1.40
CA SER A 183 -27.04 -46.71 1.22
C SER A 183 -27.45 -48.02 1.88
N ILE A 184 -28.66 -48.05 2.45
CA ILE A 184 -29.33 -49.27 2.89
C ILE A 184 -30.49 -49.51 1.92
N LEU A 185 -30.53 -50.67 1.26
CA LEU A 185 -31.62 -51.02 0.33
C LEU A 185 -32.69 -51.85 1.04
N TYR A 186 -33.94 -51.69 0.58
CA TYR A 186 -35.11 -52.37 1.13
C TYR A 186 -35.82 -53.21 0.07
N THR A 187 -36.46 -54.28 0.52
CA THR A 187 -37.37 -55.06 -0.32
C THR A 187 -38.68 -54.31 -0.52
N ILE A 188 -39.44 -54.70 -1.55
CA ILE A 188 -40.76 -54.14 -1.85
C ILE A 188 -41.66 -54.18 -0.60
N ASN A 189 -42.38 -53.09 -0.35
CA ASN A 189 -43.32 -52.93 0.78
C ASN A 189 -42.75 -53.24 2.19
N GLN A 190 -41.43 -53.21 2.35
CA GLN A 190 -40.78 -53.40 3.66
C GLN A 190 -39.96 -52.17 4.04
N ALA A 191 -39.87 -51.95 5.35
CA ALA A 191 -39.04 -50.90 5.96
C ALA A 191 -37.98 -51.46 6.92
N ASN A 192 -37.90 -52.77 7.09
CA ASN A 192 -37.00 -53.42 8.03
C ASN A 192 -35.61 -53.54 7.40
N VAL A 193 -34.56 -53.14 8.12
CA VAL A 193 -33.18 -53.33 7.63
C VAL A 193 -32.80 -54.80 7.75
N ARG A 194 -32.44 -55.42 6.64
CA ARG A 194 -32.04 -56.85 6.61
C ARG A 194 -30.58 -57.01 7.04
N PRO A 195 -30.21 -58.08 7.76
CA PRO A 195 -28.83 -58.32 8.18
C PRO A 195 -27.83 -58.30 7.02
N GLN A 196 -28.20 -58.81 5.85
CA GLN A 196 -27.34 -58.87 4.67
C GLN A 196 -26.96 -57.47 4.16
N GLU A 197 -27.85 -56.48 4.28
CA GLU A 197 -27.57 -55.09 3.90
C GLU A 197 -26.44 -54.50 4.75
N LEU A 198 -26.40 -54.85 6.04
CA LEU A 198 -25.37 -54.40 6.96
C LEU A 198 -23.98 -55.02 6.70
N THR A 199 -23.92 -56.04 5.84
CA THR A 199 -22.68 -56.71 5.45
C THR A 199 -22.10 -56.25 4.11
N LYS A 200 -22.82 -55.36 3.40
CA LYS A 200 -22.37 -54.78 2.13
C LYS A 200 -21.09 -53.95 2.31
N ALA A 201 -20.31 -53.85 1.24
CA ALA A 201 -19.03 -53.16 1.23
C ALA A 201 -19.16 -51.69 1.68
N GLU A 202 -20.13 -50.95 1.14
CA GLU A 202 -20.35 -49.53 1.49
C GLU A 202 -20.63 -49.31 2.99
N ILE A 203 -21.41 -50.20 3.62
CA ILE A 203 -21.72 -50.11 5.06
C ILE A 203 -20.50 -50.50 5.89
N LYS A 204 -19.72 -51.51 5.48
CA LYS A 204 -18.47 -51.87 6.14
C LYS A 204 -17.44 -50.74 6.07
N GLU A 205 -17.33 -50.09 4.91
CA GLU A 205 -16.47 -48.93 4.73
C GLU A 205 -16.91 -47.73 5.57
N LEU A 206 -18.21 -47.45 5.63
CA LEU A 206 -18.74 -46.40 6.48
C LEU A 206 -18.41 -46.65 7.95
N LYS A 207 -18.60 -47.88 8.44
CA LYS A 207 -18.23 -48.26 9.82
C LYS A 207 -16.74 -48.07 10.09
N LYS A 208 -15.87 -48.57 9.21
CA LYS A 208 -14.41 -48.41 9.32
C LYS A 208 -14.01 -46.93 9.33
N TYR A 209 -14.64 -46.13 8.46
CA TYR A 209 -14.41 -44.69 8.39
C TYR A 209 -14.83 -44.00 9.69
N LEU A 210 -15.99 -44.33 10.26
CA LEU A 210 -16.46 -43.78 11.53
C LEU A 210 -15.53 -44.12 12.69
N GLU A 211 -15.09 -45.38 12.80
CA GLU A 211 -14.15 -45.82 13.84
C GLU A 211 -12.81 -45.08 13.75
N ALA A 212 -12.27 -44.92 12.53
CA ALA A 212 -11.03 -44.17 12.31
C ALA A 212 -11.21 -42.68 12.63
N THR A 213 -12.36 -42.11 12.28
CA THR A 213 -12.69 -40.70 12.49
C THR A 213 -12.84 -40.39 13.98
N GLN A 214 -13.55 -41.22 14.74
CA GLN A 214 -13.72 -41.04 16.20
C GLN A 214 -12.41 -41.08 16.98
N LYS A 215 -11.37 -41.76 16.47
CA LYS A 215 -10.04 -41.83 17.07
C LYS A 215 -9.09 -40.73 16.61
N ASN A 216 -9.46 -39.97 15.59
CA ASN A 216 -8.62 -38.94 15.02
C ASN A 216 -8.97 -37.58 15.62
N ALA A 217 -8.07 -37.02 16.43
CA ALA A 217 -8.25 -35.71 17.05
C ALA A 217 -8.44 -34.56 16.04
N ARG A 218 -8.02 -34.76 14.77
CA ARG A 218 -8.20 -33.81 13.67
C ARG A 218 -9.45 -34.07 12.84
N LYS A 219 -10.37 -34.94 13.27
CA LYS A 219 -11.66 -35.10 12.59
C LYS A 219 -12.80 -34.96 13.57
N GLN A 220 -13.71 -34.04 13.28
CA GLN A 220 -14.89 -33.79 14.08
C GLN A 220 -16.14 -34.20 13.30
N ILE A 221 -16.85 -35.22 13.79
CA ILE A 221 -18.15 -35.59 13.24
C ILE A 221 -19.18 -34.53 13.64
N LYS A 222 -19.86 -33.95 12.65
CA LYS A 222 -20.84 -32.88 12.83
C LYS A 222 -22.27 -33.39 12.93
N GLY A 223 -22.54 -34.54 12.30
CA GLY A 223 -23.84 -35.18 12.35
C GLY A 223 -24.05 -36.11 11.16
N VAL A 224 -25.21 -36.75 11.15
CA VAL A 224 -25.64 -37.70 10.13
C VAL A 224 -26.97 -37.23 9.56
N ASN A 225 -26.99 -37.07 8.23
CA ASN A 225 -28.21 -36.85 7.48
C ASN A 225 -28.67 -38.20 6.90
N ILE A 226 -29.95 -38.50 7.07
CA ILE A 226 -30.59 -39.73 6.64
C ILE A 226 -31.73 -39.34 5.70
N SER A 227 -31.57 -39.60 4.42
CA SER A 227 -32.62 -39.39 3.43
C SER A 227 -33.23 -40.73 3.06
N SER A 228 -34.51 -40.94 3.35
CA SER A 228 -35.21 -42.20 3.09
C SER A 228 -36.26 -42.06 2.00
N TYR A 229 -36.39 -43.09 1.18
CA TYR A 229 -37.18 -43.05 -0.05
C TYR A 229 -38.05 -44.31 -0.20
N ALA A 230 -39.22 -44.16 -0.82
CA ALA A 230 -39.91 -45.26 -1.48
C ALA A 230 -39.81 -45.18 -3.01
N SER A 231 -40.05 -46.31 -3.64
CA SER A 231 -40.11 -46.40 -5.09
C SER A 231 -41.49 -45.94 -5.57
N PRO A 232 -41.60 -45.28 -6.73
CA PRO A 232 -42.87 -44.83 -7.29
C PRO A 232 -43.62 -45.99 -7.97
N ASP A 233 -44.02 -46.98 -7.18
CA ASP A 233 -44.71 -48.19 -7.68
C ASP A 233 -45.91 -48.64 -6.83
N GLY A 234 -46.30 -47.83 -5.85
CA GLY A 234 -47.44 -48.05 -4.97
C GLY A 234 -48.15 -46.75 -4.59
N PRO A 235 -49.28 -46.81 -3.87
CA PRO A 235 -50.04 -45.62 -3.48
C PRO A 235 -49.20 -44.63 -2.68
N GLU A 236 -49.40 -43.33 -2.91
CA GLU A 236 -48.63 -42.25 -2.26
C GLU A 236 -48.66 -42.34 -0.72
N ASP A 237 -49.84 -42.59 -0.13
CA ASP A 237 -50.00 -42.78 1.32
C ASP A 237 -49.18 -43.95 1.88
N LEU A 238 -49.03 -45.02 1.09
CA LEU A 238 -48.21 -46.16 1.45
C LEU A 238 -46.72 -45.80 1.33
N ASN A 239 -46.33 -45.11 0.27
CA ASN A 239 -44.95 -44.66 0.02
C ASN A 239 -44.48 -43.65 1.07
N ALA A 240 -45.36 -42.76 1.52
CA ALA A 240 -45.10 -41.85 2.63
C ALA A 240 -44.80 -42.63 3.92
N LYS A 241 -45.66 -43.58 4.31
CA LYS A 241 -45.44 -44.43 5.49
C LYS A 241 -44.17 -45.29 5.35
N LEU A 242 -43.89 -45.82 4.17
CA LEU A 242 -42.70 -46.64 3.91
C LEU A 242 -41.42 -45.82 4.02
N SER A 243 -41.37 -44.63 3.43
CA SER A 243 -40.19 -43.76 3.49
C SER A 243 -39.93 -43.27 4.91
N ASP A 244 -40.97 -42.93 5.69
CA ASP A 244 -40.84 -42.60 7.13
C ASP A 244 -40.30 -43.78 7.96
N ASN A 245 -40.89 -44.96 7.80
CA ASN A 245 -40.48 -46.15 8.55
C ASN A 245 -39.05 -46.59 8.19
N ARG A 246 -38.64 -46.44 6.91
CA ARG A 246 -37.26 -46.67 6.46
C ARG A 246 -36.28 -45.66 7.03
N GLY A 247 -36.70 -44.40 7.15
CA GLY A 247 -35.93 -43.37 7.85
C GLY A 247 -35.69 -43.78 9.29
N THR A 248 -36.74 -44.22 9.98
CA THR A 248 -36.68 -44.69 11.38
C THR A 248 -35.77 -45.91 11.56
N SER A 249 -35.90 -46.93 10.72
CA SER A 249 -35.10 -48.15 10.82
C SER A 249 -33.62 -47.92 10.47
N ALA A 250 -33.33 -47.11 9.44
CA ALA A 250 -31.97 -46.68 9.13
C ALA A 250 -31.35 -45.85 10.25
N ASN A 251 -32.14 -44.95 10.86
CA ASN A 251 -31.71 -44.14 12.00
C ASN A 251 -31.32 -45.02 13.19
N ASN A 252 -32.10 -46.04 13.49
CA ASN A 252 -31.77 -46.98 14.57
C ASN A 252 -30.45 -47.72 14.31
N VAL A 253 -30.23 -48.19 13.08
CA VAL A 253 -28.99 -48.88 12.68
C VAL A 253 -27.77 -47.97 12.82
N ILE A 254 -27.85 -46.72 12.36
CA ILE A 254 -26.69 -45.83 12.40
C ILE A 254 -26.44 -45.31 13.82
N LYS A 255 -27.49 -45.04 14.61
CA LYS A 255 -27.37 -44.66 16.04
C LYS A 255 -26.58 -45.68 16.84
N ASP A 256 -26.73 -46.97 16.55
CA ASP A 256 -25.96 -48.02 17.20
C ASP A 256 -24.44 -47.85 17.02
N GLN A 257 -23.98 -47.27 15.91
CA GLN A 257 -22.56 -47.00 15.64
C GLN A 257 -22.01 -45.80 16.45
N PHE A 258 -22.90 -45.01 17.03
CA PHE A 258 -22.57 -43.78 17.75
C PHE A 258 -22.87 -43.87 19.26
N LYS A 259 -23.26 -45.04 19.79
CA LYS A 259 -23.58 -45.23 21.22
C LYS A 259 -22.48 -44.77 22.19
N LYS A 260 -21.21 -44.82 21.75
CA LYS A 260 -20.04 -44.41 22.55
C LYS A 260 -19.57 -42.99 22.23
N PHE A 261 -20.26 -42.27 21.36
CA PHE A 261 -19.91 -40.92 20.93
C PHE A 261 -20.88 -39.93 21.58
N GLU A 262 -20.46 -39.29 22.67
CA GLU A 262 -21.34 -38.46 23.50
C GLU A 262 -22.08 -37.36 22.73
N LYS A 263 -21.40 -36.72 21.77
CA LYS A 263 -21.99 -35.68 20.91
C LYS A 263 -23.15 -36.17 20.04
N ALA A 264 -23.31 -37.49 19.86
CA ALA A 264 -24.45 -38.06 19.16
C ALA A 264 -25.79 -37.84 19.88
N ASN A 265 -25.75 -37.50 21.18
CA ASN A 265 -26.94 -37.18 21.97
C ASN A 265 -27.41 -35.73 21.79
N GLU A 266 -26.63 -34.88 21.11
CA GLU A 266 -27.01 -33.50 20.84
C GLU A 266 -28.22 -33.43 19.89
N GLN A 267 -29.12 -32.47 20.14
CA GLN A 267 -30.28 -32.25 19.29
C GLN A 267 -29.82 -31.89 17.87
N GLY A 268 -30.40 -32.56 16.86
CA GLY A 268 -30.04 -32.32 15.46
C GLY A 268 -28.78 -33.06 14.98
N PHE A 269 -28.16 -33.92 15.81
CA PHE A 269 -27.04 -34.75 15.35
C PHE A 269 -27.48 -35.79 14.30
N PHE A 270 -28.66 -36.37 14.47
CA PHE A 270 -29.29 -37.25 13.47
C PHE A 270 -30.48 -36.54 12.85
N ASN A 271 -30.36 -36.15 11.59
CA ASN A 271 -31.44 -35.51 10.84
C ASN A 271 -32.02 -36.51 9.84
N THR A 272 -33.31 -36.79 9.94
CA THR A 272 -34.00 -37.70 9.03
C THR A 272 -34.96 -36.92 8.15
N LYS A 273 -34.93 -37.17 6.85
CA LYS A 273 -35.87 -36.63 5.86
C LYS A 273 -36.42 -37.79 5.05
N ALA A 274 -37.74 -37.96 5.09
CA ALA A 274 -38.44 -38.92 4.26
C ALA A 274 -38.97 -38.22 3.00
N THR A 275 -38.80 -38.88 1.86
CA THR A 275 -39.40 -38.49 0.59
C THR A 275 -40.24 -39.69 0.12
N PRO A 276 -41.57 -39.55 0.01
CA PRO A 276 -42.44 -40.64 -0.42
C PRO A 276 -41.96 -41.29 -1.71
N GLU A 277 -41.70 -40.49 -2.75
CA GLU A 277 -41.29 -40.98 -4.06
C GLU A 277 -40.10 -40.20 -4.60
N ASP A 278 -38.99 -40.88 -4.86
CA ASP A 278 -37.76 -40.29 -5.41
C ASP A 278 -37.82 -40.15 -6.93
N TRP A 279 -38.66 -39.24 -7.43
CA TRP A 279 -38.81 -39.00 -8.86
C TRP A 279 -37.52 -38.48 -9.53
N GLU A 280 -36.74 -37.67 -8.81
CA GLU A 280 -35.44 -37.17 -9.29
C GLU A 280 -34.42 -38.31 -9.41
N GLY A 281 -34.31 -39.15 -8.38
CA GLY A 281 -33.44 -40.33 -8.42
C GLY A 281 -33.90 -41.36 -9.44
N PHE A 282 -35.22 -41.52 -9.65
CA PHE A 282 -35.76 -42.37 -10.71
C PHE A 282 -35.33 -41.89 -12.08
N GLN A 283 -35.46 -40.58 -12.35
CA GLN A 283 -35.01 -39.98 -13.60
C GLN A 283 -33.51 -40.21 -13.83
N LYS A 284 -32.68 -39.99 -12.81
CA LYS A 284 -31.23 -40.19 -12.91
C LYS A 284 -30.87 -41.65 -13.21
N LEU A 285 -31.44 -42.61 -12.48
CA LEU A 285 -31.20 -44.03 -12.72
C LEU A 285 -31.69 -44.47 -14.11
N MET A 286 -32.79 -43.89 -14.60
CA MET A 286 -33.28 -44.15 -15.96
C MET A 286 -32.32 -43.61 -17.03
N GLN A 287 -31.78 -42.40 -16.86
CA GLN A 287 -30.78 -41.83 -17.77
C GLN A 287 -29.53 -42.71 -17.89
N GLU A 288 -29.05 -43.23 -16.75
CA GLU A 288 -27.87 -44.10 -16.64
C GLU A 288 -28.15 -45.55 -17.08
N SER A 289 -29.41 -45.93 -17.30
CA SER A 289 -29.80 -47.31 -17.64
C SER A 289 -29.62 -47.67 -19.12
N ASP A 290 -29.64 -48.97 -19.37
CA ASP A 290 -29.65 -49.63 -20.67
C ASP A 290 -31.06 -50.07 -21.13
N ILE A 291 -32.11 -49.60 -20.45
CA ILE A 291 -33.50 -50.01 -20.72
C ILE A 291 -33.94 -49.54 -22.12
N ALA A 292 -34.53 -50.45 -22.89
CA ALA A 292 -34.84 -50.24 -24.30
C ALA A 292 -35.72 -49.00 -24.58
N ASP A 293 -36.75 -48.76 -23.75
CA ASP A 293 -37.67 -47.61 -23.92
C ASP A 293 -37.37 -46.46 -22.94
N LYS A 294 -36.13 -46.30 -22.49
CA LYS A 294 -35.78 -45.27 -21.49
C LYS A 294 -36.16 -43.85 -21.92
N ASP A 295 -36.03 -43.51 -23.20
CA ASP A 295 -36.34 -42.17 -23.70
C ASP A 295 -37.85 -41.85 -23.62
N LEU A 296 -38.70 -42.87 -23.76
CA LEU A 296 -40.14 -42.72 -23.57
C LEU A 296 -40.46 -42.45 -22.10
N VAL A 297 -39.82 -43.19 -21.18
CA VAL A 297 -39.97 -43.00 -19.72
C VAL A 297 -39.48 -41.62 -19.29
N LEU A 298 -38.33 -41.18 -19.77
CA LEU A 298 -37.79 -39.84 -19.48
C LEU A 298 -38.71 -38.73 -20.02
N ARG A 299 -39.34 -38.95 -21.19
CA ARG A 299 -40.34 -38.03 -21.73
C ARG A 299 -41.57 -37.95 -20.83
N VAL A 300 -42.10 -39.07 -20.36
CA VAL A 300 -43.23 -39.11 -19.42
C VAL A 300 -42.90 -38.33 -18.14
N LEU A 301 -41.70 -38.50 -17.58
CA LEU A 301 -41.25 -37.74 -16.40
C LEU A 301 -41.19 -36.22 -16.64
N SER A 302 -40.86 -35.80 -17.86
CA SER A 302 -40.83 -34.38 -18.26
C SER A 302 -42.21 -33.79 -18.58
N MET A 303 -43.12 -34.60 -19.12
CA MET A 303 -44.43 -34.16 -19.62
C MET A 303 -45.46 -34.01 -18.50
N TYR A 304 -45.43 -34.92 -17.53
CA TYR A 304 -46.37 -34.91 -16.42
C TYR A 304 -45.65 -34.44 -15.15
N SER A 305 -46.29 -33.59 -14.36
CA SER A 305 -45.82 -33.19 -13.03
C SER A 305 -46.52 -33.94 -11.91
N ASP A 306 -47.73 -34.43 -12.15
CA ASP A 306 -48.54 -35.19 -11.20
C ASP A 306 -47.96 -36.61 -10.97
N PRO A 307 -47.62 -36.99 -9.72
CA PRO A 307 -47.03 -38.30 -9.41
C PRO A 307 -47.90 -39.49 -9.81
N ILE A 308 -49.21 -39.40 -9.58
CA ILE A 308 -50.17 -40.48 -9.87
C ILE A 308 -50.25 -40.71 -11.38
N GLN A 309 -50.32 -39.63 -12.15
CA GLN A 309 -50.32 -39.70 -13.61
C GLN A 309 -48.98 -40.23 -14.15
N ARG A 310 -47.84 -39.79 -13.62
CA ARG A 310 -46.51 -40.33 -13.99
C ARG A 310 -46.45 -41.83 -13.81
N GLU A 311 -46.82 -42.32 -12.63
CA GLU A 311 -46.77 -43.73 -12.29
C GLU A 311 -47.66 -44.56 -13.23
N LYS A 312 -48.88 -44.09 -13.51
CA LYS A 312 -49.82 -44.74 -14.43
C LYS A 312 -49.25 -44.85 -15.84
N GLU A 313 -48.73 -43.76 -16.39
CA GLU A 313 -48.17 -43.75 -17.75
C GLU A 313 -46.91 -44.61 -17.85
N ILE A 314 -46.05 -44.62 -16.83
CA ILE A 314 -44.86 -45.49 -16.80
C ILE A 314 -45.25 -46.97 -16.72
N LYS A 315 -46.27 -47.33 -15.93
CA LYS A 315 -46.80 -48.70 -15.82
C LYS A 315 -47.40 -49.22 -17.14
N ASN A 316 -47.94 -48.34 -17.97
CA ASN A 316 -48.50 -48.70 -19.27
C ASN A 316 -47.43 -49.11 -20.31
N ILE A 317 -46.15 -48.79 -20.06
CA ILE A 317 -45.02 -49.17 -20.92
C ILE A 317 -44.58 -50.59 -20.57
N SER A 318 -45.46 -51.58 -20.80
CA SER A 318 -45.40 -52.95 -20.25
C SER A 318 -44.03 -53.65 -20.26
N LYS A 319 -43.32 -53.65 -21.41
CA LYS A 319 -42.00 -54.30 -21.52
C LYS A 319 -40.91 -53.54 -20.73
N ALA A 320 -40.87 -52.21 -20.85
CA ALA A 320 -39.93 -51.39 -20.10
C ALA A 320 -40.23 -51.39 -18.60
N PHE A 321 -41.51 -51.42 -18.20
CA PHE A 321 -41.89 -51.44 -16.79
C PHE A 321 -41.39 -52.69 -16.07
N THR A 322 -41.40 -53.85 -16.73
CA THR A 322 -40.84 -55.09 -16.17
C THR A 322 -39.33 -54.93 -15.90
N GLU A 323 -38.58 -54.39 -16.87
CA GLU A 323 -37.14 -54.12 -16.70
C GLU A 323 -36.86 -53.04 -15.64
N ILE A 324 -37.71 -52.00 -15.57
CA ILE A 324 -37.65 -50.95 -14.54
C ILE A 324 -37.89 -51.55 -13.16
N ALA A 325 -38.89 -52.41 -13.01
CA ALA A 325 -39.23 -53.06 -11.76
C ALA A 325 -38.14 -54.00 -11.24
N ASP A 326 -37.42 -54.65 -12.14
CA ASP A 326 -36.33 -55.56 -11.80
C ASP A 326 -34.99 -54.84 -11.56
N LYS A 327 -34.66 -53.82 -12.35
CA LYS A 327 -33.33 -53.20 -12.38
C LYS A 327 -33.24 -51.83 -11.69
N VAL A 328 -34.33 -51.05 -11.65
CA VAL A 328 -34.32 -49.64 -11.24
C VAL A 328 -35.05 -49.44 -9.91
N LEU A 329 -36.31 -49.87 -9.79
CA LEU A 329 -37.11 -49.68 -8.58
C LEU A 329 -36.45 -50.24 -7.30
N PRO A 330 -35.74 -51.39 -7.33
CA PRO A 330 -35.05 -51.90 -6.13
C PRO A 330 -33.94 -50.96 -5.63
N LYS A 331 -33.32 -50.16 -6.51
CA LYS A 331 -32.30 -49.16 -6.14
C LYS A 331 -32.91 -47.88 -5.57
N LEU A 332 -34.20 -47.62 -5.82
CA LEU A 332 -34.93 -46.48 -5.26
C LEU A 332 -35.46 -46.73 -3.85
N ARG A 333 -35.69 -47.99 -3.49
CA ARG A 333 -36.08 -48.40 -2.15
C ARG A 333 -34.88 -48.31 -1.22
N ARG A 334 -34.50 -47.11 -0.80
CA ARG A 334 -33.27 -46.89 -0.03
C ARG A 334 -33.38 -45.86 1.08
N SER A 335 -32.47 -45.98 2.04
CA SER A 335 -32.09 -44.91 2.96
C SER A 335 -30.63 -44.56 2.72
N GLN A 336 -30.36 -43.32 2.32
CA GLN A 336 -29.02 -42.78 2.11
C GLN A 336 -28.54 -42.13 3.41
N LEU A 337 -27.44 -42.66 3.93
CA LEU A 337 -26.73 -42.15 5.10
C LEU A 337 -25.62 -41.24 4.62
N LYS A 338 -25.56 -40.02 5.14
CA LYS A 338 -24.51 -39.04 4.87
C LYS A 338 -23.93 -38.54 6.19
N VAL A 339 -22.71 -38.98 6.50
CA VAL A 339 -21.98 -38.53 7.68
C VAL A 339 -21.17 -37.30 7.29
N ASN A 340 -21.39 -36.19 8.00
CA ASN A 340 -20.66 -34.94 7.80
C ASN A 340 -19.53 -34.84 8.82
N VAL A 341 -18.32 -34.59 8.35
CA VAL A 341 -17.12 -34.53 9.18
C VAL A 341 -16.32 -33.29 8.80
N ASP A 342 -15.82 -32.58 9.80
CA ASP A 342 -14.87 -31.49 9.63
C ASP A 342 -13.46 -32.04 9.88
N SER A 343 -12.60 -32.02 8.86
CA SER A 343 -11.17 -32.28 9.01
C SER A 343 -10.45 -30.98 9.44
N ILE A 344 -9.71 -31.05 10.54
CA ILE A 344 -9.08 -29.90 11.20
C ILE A 344 -7.58 -29.88 10.84
N GLY A 345 -7.12 -28.75 10.32
CA GLY A 345 -5.70 -28.47 10.04
C GLY A 345 -4.87 -28.32 11.31
N ARG A 346 -3.57 -28.05 11.16
CA ARG A 346 -2.70 -27.81 12.31
C ARG A 346 -3.11 -26.55 13.07
N SER A 347 -3.01 -26.62 14.41
CA SER A 347 -3.03 -25.45 15.30
C SER A 347 -1.76 -24.60 15.17
N ASP A 348 -1.78 -23.41 15.76
CA ASP A 348 -0.62 -22.49 15.76
C ASP A 348 0.59 -23.16 16.41
N GLU A 349 0.39 -23.81 17.56
CA GLU A 349 1.43 -24.52 18.30
C GLU A 349 1.99 -25.68 17.48
N GLU A 350 1.13 -26.42 16.77
CA GLU A 350 1.57 -27.50 15.89
C GLU A 350 2.34 -26.98 14.67
N ILE A 351 1.93 -25.85 14.08
CA ILE A 351 2.66 -25.22 12.96
C ILE A 351 4.06 -24.81 13.43
N ILE A 352 4.16 -24.12 14.57
CA ILE A 352 5.43 -23.71 15.16
C ILE A 352 6.32 -24.91 15.46
N LYS A 353 5.80 -25.93 16.15
CA LYS A 353 6.55 -27.15 16.48
C LYS A 353 6.99 -27.92 15.23
N THR A 354 6.13 -28.00 14.23
CA THR A 354 6.45 -28.65 12.96
C THR A 354 7.53 -27.86 12.22
N PHE A 355 7.47 -26.52 12.23
CA PHE A 355 8.52 -25.70 11.63
C PHE A 355 9.87 -25.93 12.31
N ASP A 356 9.92 -26.03 13.64
CA ASP A 356 11.18 -26.22 14.36
C ASP A 356 11.80 -27.63 14.16
N SER A 357 10.99 -28.63 13.83
CA SER A 357 11.43 -30.03 13.71
C SER A 357 11.54 -30.54 12.28
N LEU A 358 10.58 -30.19 11.42
CA LEU A 358 10.48 -30.62 10.02
C LEU A 358 9.73 -29.58 9.17
N PRO A 359 10.37 -28.46 8.80
CA PRO A 359 9.73 -27.40 8.00
C PRO A 359 9.16 -27.89 6.67
N SER A 360 9.72 -28.96 6.08
CA SER A 360 9.28 -29.54 4.81
C SER A 360 7.91 -30.22 4.86
N ALA A 361 7.36 -30.44 6.07
CA ALA A 361 6.04 -31.02 6.26
C ALA A 361 4.91 -29.96 6.33
N LEU A 362 5.26 -28.67 6.24
CA LEU A 362 4.32 -27.56 6.23
C LEU A 362 3.98 -27.17 4.81
N THR A 363 2.70 -26.87 4.58
CA THR A 363 2.21 -26.31 3.33
C THR A 363 2.67 -24.85 3.16
N VAL A 364 2.59 -24.32 1.94
CA VAL A 364 2.90 -22.90 1.68
C VAL A 364 2.04 -21.96 2.52
N GLU A 365 0.75 -22.29 2.71
CA GLU A 365 -0.16 -21.47 3.52
C GLU A 365 0.22 -21.51 5.01
N GLU A 366 0.59 -22.69 5.54
CA GLU A 366 1.08 -22.81 6.91
C GLU A 366 2.42 -22.10 7.13
N LEU A 367 3.32 -22.08 6.12
CA LEU A 367 4.59 -21.36 6.21
C LEU A 367 4.39 -19.84 6.19
N ILE A 368 3.55 -19.34 5.28
CA ILE A 368 3.26 -17.89 5.18
C ILE A 368 2.54 -17.41 6.44
N TYR A 369 1.53 -18.16 6.88
CA TYR A 369 0.79 -17.87 8.11
C TYR A 369 1.69 -17.98 9.35
N GLY A 370 2.49 -19.05 9.44
CA GLY A 370 3.35 -19.35 10.59
C GLY A 370 4.37 -18.24 10.88
N ALA A 371 4.84 -17.53 9.85
CA ALA A 371 5.67 -16.34 10.03
C ALA A 371 4.96 -15.26 10.86
N THR A 372 3.65 -15.06 10.66
CA THR A 372 2.87 -14.00 11.34
C THR A 372 2.68 -14.26 12.84
N LEU A 373 2.91 -15.50 13.29
CA LEU A 373 2.85 -15.89 14.70
C LEU A 373 4.02 -15.38 15.53
N SER A 374 5.07 -14.86 14.88
CA SER A 374 6.26 -14.33 15.53
C SER A 374 6.38 -12.81 15.31
N LYS A 375 6.87 -12.10 16.33
CA LYS A 375 7.33 -10.70 16.21
C LYS A 375 8.83 -10.57 15.87
N ASP A 376 9.60 -11.64 16.04
CA ASP A 376 11.02 -11.65 15.71
C ASP A 376 11.23 -11.73 14.19
N LEU A 377 11.89 -10.71 13.64
CA LEU A 377 12.12 -10.57 12.20
C LEU A 377 12.98 -11.70 11.63
N ASN A 378 13.93 -12.25 12.40
CA ASN A 378 14.77 -13.34 11.91
C ASN A 378 13.95 -14.63 11.77
N ARG A 379 13.06 -14.91 12.72
CA ARG A 379 12.15 -16.04 12.67
C ARG A 379 11.12 -15.89 11.54
N GLN A 380 10.54 -14.70 11.35
CA GLN A 380 9.69 -14.41 10.19
C GLN A 380 10.42 -14.70 8.87
N LEU A 381 11.66 -14.21 8.73
CA LEU A 381 12.47 -14.45 7.54
C LEU A 381 12.77 -15.93 7.34
N ALA A 382 12.98 -16.70 8.41
CA ALA A 382 13.21 -18.14 8.32
C ALA A 382 11.99 -18.89 7.75
N PHE A 383 10.78 -18.56 8.20
CA PHE A 383 9.54 -19.10 7.64
C PHE A 383 9.39 -18.78 6.14
N TYR A 384 9.59 -17.52 5.76
CA TYR A 384 9.48 -17.13 4.35
C TYR A 384 10.58 -17.74 3.48
N LYS A 385 11.81 -17.89 3.99
CA LYS A 385 12.87 -18.62 3.28
C LYS A 385 12.55 -20.10 3.12
N ALA A 386 11.93 -20.73 4.11
CA ALA A 386 11.42 -22.10 3.95
C ALA A 386 10.36 -22.15 2.83
N ALA A 387 9.45 -21.18 2.78
CA ALA A 387 8.46 -21.08 1.70
C ALA A 387 9.13 -20.91 0.33
N THR A 388 10.13 -20.03 0.18
CA THR A 388 10.85 -19.84 -1.10
C THR A 388 11.60 -21.09 -1.55
N ASN A 389 12.17 -21.85 -0.60
CA ASN A 389 12.96 -23.04 -0.91
C ASN A 389 12.08 -24.24 -1.30
N GLN A 390 10.95 -24.41 -0.62
CA GLN A 390 10.05 -25.55 -0.83
C GLN A 390 9.04 -25.29 -1.95
N TYR A 391 8.61 -24.04 -2.12
CA TYR A 391 7.57 -23.60 -3.05
C TYR A 391 8.10 -22.48 -3.95
N SER A 392 9.16 -22.78 -4.71
CA SER A 392 9.90 -21.79 -5.52
C SER A 392 9.09 -21.11 -6.62
N ASN A 393 7.90 -21.62 -6.95
CA ASN A 393 6.99 -21.02 -7.93
C ASN A 393 5.97 -20.06 -7.29
N ASP A 394 5.94 -19.96 -5.95
CA ASP A 394 5.06 -19.04 -5.23
C ASP A 394 5.77 -17.70 -4.97
N TRP A 395 5.30 -16.64 -5.62
CA TRP A 395 5.85 -15.29 -5.48
C TRP A 395 5.73 -14.71 -4.06
N ARG A 396 4.75 -15.18 -3.26
CA ARG A 396 4.45 -14.61 -1.93
C ARG A 396 5.59 -14.85 -0.95
N GLY A 397 6.24 -16.02 -1.01
CA GLY A 397 7.40 -16.32 -0.17
C GLY A 397 8.54 -15.32 -0.40
N PHE A 398 8.87 -15.06 -1.66
CA PHE A 398 9.91 -14.08 -2.04
C PHE A 398 9.50 -12.66 -1.65
N ASN A 399 8.26 -12.26 -1.95
CA ASN A 399 7.74 -10.96 -1.56
C ASN A 399 7.83 -10.74 -0.03
N ASN A 400 7.38 -11.71 0.76
CA ASN A 400 7.32 -11.56 2.21
C ASN A 400 8.71 -11.63 2.84
N ALA A 401 9.63 -12.42 2.30
CA ALA A 401 11.05 -12.37 2.67
C ALA A 401 11.64 -10.97 2.40
N GLY A 402 11.36 -10.39 1.23
CA GLY A 402 11.75 -9.03 0.88
C GLY A 402 11.18 -7.97 1.84
N PHE A 403 9.91 -8.10 2.22
CA PHE A 403 9.27 -7.23 3.22
C PHE A 403 10.05 -7.23 4.54
N VAL A 404 10.38 -8.41 5.07
CA VAL A 404 11.12 -8.53 6.33
C VAL A 404 12.54 -7.96 6.19
N LEU A 405 13.20 -8.17 5.06
CA LEU A 405 14.53 -7.61 4.78
C LEU A 405 14.52 -6.08 4.73
N VAL A 406 13.45 -5.44 4.22
CA VAL A 406 13.27 -3.97 4.32
C VAL A 406 13.20 -3.54 5.78
N GLN A 407 12.45 -4.24 6.63
CA GLN A 407 12.36 -3.92 8.07
C GLN A 407 13.70 -4.10 8.78
N GLN A 408 14.55 -5.03 8.32
CA GLN A 408 15.92 -5.21 8.81
C GLN A 408 16.93 -4.21 8.23
N GLY A 409 16.51 -3.31 7.34
CA GLY A 409 17.41 -2.36 6.65
C GLY A 409 18.28 -2.97 5.55
N LYS A 410 18.07 -4.24 5.19
CA LYS A 410 18.85 -4.99 4.19
C LYS A 410 18.31 -4.78 2.78
N LEU A 411 18.40 -3.55 2.29
CA LEU A 411 17.74 -3.11 1.06
C LEU A 411 18.19 -3.87 -0.20
N SER A 412 19.49 -4.17 -0.33
CA SER A 412 20.02 -4.92 -1.47
C SER A 412 19.46 -6.34 -1.52
N GLU A 413 19.46 -7.06 -0.41
CA GLU A 413 18.87 -8.40 -0.31
C GLU A 413 17.36 -8.36 -0.56
N ALA A 414 16.66 -7.35 -0.01
CA ALA A 414 15.22 -7.18 -0.22
C ALA A 414 14.88 -7.00 -1.71
N LYS A 415 15.66 -6.17 -2.41
CA LYS A 415 15.52 -5.94 -3.86
C LYS A 415 15.63 -7.24 -4.65
N GLU A 416 16.60 -8.08 -4.34
CA GLU A 416 16.76 -9.39 -5.00
C GLU A 416 15.52 -10.28 -4.81
N GLN A 417 14.94 -10.31 -3.60
CA GLN A 417 13.73 -11.09 -3.35
C GLN A 417 12.52 -10.53 -4.11
N PHE A 418 12.33 -9.20 -4.13
CA PHE A 418 11.22 -8.60 -4.87
C PHE A 418 11.35 -8.78 -6.39
N GLU A 419 12.56 -8.72 -6.95
CA GLU A 419 12.77 -9.01 -8.38
C GLU A 419 12.51 -10.49 -8.71
N LYS A 420 12.85 -11.43 -7.80
CA LYS A 420 12.42 -12.84 -7.94
C LYS A 420 10.90 -12.99 -7.90
N ALA A 421 10.22 -12.32 -6.96
CA ALA A 421 8.76 -12.32 -6.89
C ALA A 421 8.14 -11.76 -8.19
N LYS A 422 8.72 -10.69 -8.74
CA LYS A 422 8.28 -10.07 -10.00
C LYS A 422 8.51 -11.00 -11.19
N ALA A 423 9.62 -11.73 -11.24
CA ALA A 423 9.86 -12.71 -12.30
C ALA A 423 8.79 -13.82 -12.32
N LEU A 424 8.25 -14.19 -11.15
CA LEU A 424 7.16 -15.16 -11.01
C LEU A 424 5.78 -14.55 -11.31
N ASN A 425 5.57 -13.27 -11.00
CA ASN A 425 4.31 -12.57 -11.25
C ASN A 425 4.53 -11.07 -11.54
N ALA A 426 4.81 -10.76 -12.82
CA ALA A 426 5.31 -9.45 -13.24
C ALA A 426 4.32 -8.28 -13.04
N GLY A 427 3.01 -8.57 -13.07
CA GLY A 427 1.95 -7.58 -12.92
C GLY A 427 1.36 -7.50 -11.51
N ASN A 428 1.99 -8.15 -10.52
CA ASN A 428 1.44 -8.18 -9.17
C ASN A 428 1.57 -6.82 -8.46
N ASN A 429 0.45 -6.19 -8.13
CA ASN A 429 0.44 -4.85 -7.53
C ASN A 429 1.19 -4.76 -6.19
N ILE A 430 1.17 -5.81 -5.35
CA ILE A 430 1.91 -5.84 -4.08
C ILE A 430 3.43 -5.83 -4.35
N VAL A 431 3.89 -6.66 -5.29
CA VAL A 431 5.31 -6.72 -5.67
C VAL A 431 5.77 -5.38 -6.27
N LEU A 432 4.96 -4.77 -7.14
CA LEU A 432 5.26 -3.47 -7.74
C LEU A 432 5.37 -2.38 -6.67
N ASN A 433 4.45 -2.33 -5.69
CA ASN A 433 4.57 -1.39 -4.56
C ASN A 433 5.91 -1.58 -3.84
N ASN A 434 6.29 -2.82 -3.58
CA ASN A 434 7.49 -3.13 -2.81
C ASN A 434 8.79 -2.78 -3.56
N LEU A 435 8.82 -2.93 -4.88
CA LEU A 435 9.91 -2.40 -5.71
C LEU A 435 9.93 -0.86 -5.72
N GLY A 436 8.76 -0.22 -5.68
CA GLY A 436 8.65 1.22 -5.48
C GLY A 436 9.26 1.68 -4.14
N VAL A 437 9.05 0.91 -3.07
CA VAL A 437 9.69 1.17 -1.77
C VAL A 437 11.22 1.12 -1.90
N ILE A 438 11.77 0.11 -2.58
CA ILE A 438 13.23 0.04 -2.83
C ILE A 438 13.73 1.26 -3.61
N ALA A 439 13.08 1.60 -4.73
CA ALA A 439 13.46 2.75 -5.55
C ALA A 439 13.45 4.06 -4.74
N LEU A 440 12.44 4.24 -3.87
CA LEU A 440 12.34 5.42 -3.02
C LEU A 440 13.47 5.48 -1.98
N ARG A 441 13.82 4.35 -1.36
CA ARG A 441 14.94 4.26 -0.40
C ARG A 441 16.29 4.52 -1.07
N GLU A 442 16.45 4.09 -2.33
CA GLU A 442 17.62 4.40 -3.18
C GLU A 442 17.64 5.88 -3.64
N GLY A 443 16.54 6.63 -3.46
CA GLY A 443 16.41 8.04 -3.82
C GLY A 443 15.89 8.30 -5.23
N ASP A 444 15.51 7.26 -5.97
CA ASP A 444 14.89 7.37 -7.29
C ASP A 444 13.37 7.60 -7.16
N PHE A 445 13.00 8.84 -6.88
CA PHE A 445 11.60 9.24 -6.69
C PHE A 445 10.74 9.09 -7.95
N VAL A 446 11.34 9.22 -9.14
CA VAL A 446 10.62 9.10 -10.41
C VAL A 446 10.18 7.65 -10.61
N LYS A 447 11.13 6.72 -10.52
CA LYS A 447 10.85 5.30 -10.65
C LYS A 447 9.97 4.77 -9.52
N ALA A 448 10.16 5.26 -8.30
CA ALA A 448 9.28 4.93 -7.19
C ALA A 448 7.82 5.30 -7.48
N GLU A 449 7.58 6.53 -7.97
CA GLU A 449 6.23 6.98 -8.32
C GLU A 449 5.61 6.13 -9.44
N GLU A 450 6.38 5.77 -10.47
CA GLU A 450 5.91 4.88 -11.54
C GLU A 450 5.46 3.52 -11.00
N TYR A 451 6.25 2.92 -10.12
CA TYR A 451 5.89 1.65 -9.46
C TYR A 451 4.64 1.79 -8.58
N PHE A 452 4.56 2.82 -7.75
CA PHE A 452 3.40 3.02 -6.88
C PHE A 452 2.12 3.27 -7.67
N LYS A 453 2.18 4.02 -8.80
CA LYS A 453 1.02 4.19 -9.70
C LYS A 453 0.58 2.86 -10.29
N SER A 454 1.53 2.04 -10.70
CA SER A 454 1.26 0.70 -11.25
C SER A 454 0.74 -0.29 -10.20
N ALA A 455 0.93 0.00 -8.92
CA ALA A 455 0.48 -0.80 -7.79
C ALA A 455 -0.94 -0.46 -7.28
N SER A 456 -1.69 0.37 -8.00
CA SER A 456 -3.03 0.82 -7.59
C SER A 456 -3.92 -0.37 -7.18
N GLY A 457 -4.63 -0.24 -6.06
CA GLY A 457 -5.49 -1.30 -5.52
C GLY A 457 -4.80 -2.36 -4.66
N ALA A 458 -3.47 -2.32 -4.46
CA ALA A 458 -2.80 -3.27 -3.56
C ALA A 458 -3.07 -3.03 -2.06
N GLY A 459 -3.43 -1.80 -1.67
CA GLY A 459 -3.64 -1.42 -0.28
C GLY A 459 -3.53 0.08 -0.06
N ASN A 460 -3.79 0.53 1.18
CA ASN A 460 -3.71 1.95 1.57
C ASN A 460 -2.26 2.47 1.60
N GLU A 461 -1.29 1.56 1.74
CA GLU A 461 0.15 1.82 1.71
C GLU A 461 0.58 2.43 0.38
N VAL A 462 -0.08 2.07 -0.73
CA VAL A 462 0.21 2.65 -2.05
C VAL A 462 -0.08 4.15 -2.06
N ASN A 463 -1.21 4.56 -1.49
CA ASN A 463 -1.57 5.98 -1.38
C ASN A 463 -0.60 6.71 -0.44
N TYR A 464 -0.24 6.10 0.69
CA TYR A 464 0.79 6.63 1.58
C TYR A 464 2.10 6.92 0.83
N ASN A 465 2.57 5.94 0.07
CA ASN A 465 3.81 6.01 -0.71
C ASN A 465 3.75 7.08 -1.81
N LEU A 466 2.62 7.20 -2.52
CA LEU A 466 2.38 8.29 -3.47
C LEU A 466 2.31 9.67 -2.79
N GLY A 467 1.87 9.74 -1.53
CA GLY A 467 1.89 10.95 -0.72
C GLY A 467 3.30 11.49 -0.50
N ILE A 468 4.26 10.60 -0.24
CA ILE A 468 5.70 10.95 -0.11
C ILE A 468 6.21 11.55 -1.43
N CYS A 469 5.92 10.90 -2.57
CA CYS A 469 6.27 11.43 -3.89
C CYS A 469 5.60 12.79 -4.17
N ALA A 470 4.37 13.01 -3.71
CA ALA A 470 3.66 14.27 -3.89
C ALA A 470 4.32 15.42 -3.10
N ILE A 471 4.78 15.20 -1.85
CA ILE A 471 5.57 16.20 -1.12
C ILE A 471 6.83 16.56 -1.90
N LYS A 472 7.57 15.56 -2.40
CA LYS A 472 8.81 15.77 -3.15
C LYS A 472 8.60 16.65 -4.40
N LYS A 473 7.42 16.57 -5.02
CA LYS A 473 7.03 17.40 -6.18
C LYS A 473 6.43 18.76 -5.83
N GLY A 474 6.21 19.06 -4.55
CA GLY A 474 5.53 20.27 -4.10
C GLY A 474 4.00 20.22 -4.19
N ASP A 475 3.40 19.07 -4.50
CA ASP A 475 1.95 18.87 -4.50
C ASP A 475 1.45 18.53 -3.07
N TYR A 476 1.46 19.54 -2.20
CA TYR A 476 1.15 19.34 -0.78
C TYR A 476 -0.33 19.01 -0.53
N ASN A 477 -1.25 19.63 -1.26
CA ASN A 477 -2.68 19.31 -1.15
C ASN A 477 -2.96 17.88 -1.63
N GLY A 478 -2.35 17.46 -2.75
CA GLY A 478 -2.44 16.08 -3.23
C GLY A 478 -1.77 15.09 -2.29
N ALA A 479 -0.70 15.46 -1.59
CA ALA A 479 -0.09 14.65 -0.54
C ALA A 479 -1.02 14.46 0.66
N VAL A 480 -1.65 15.52 1.17
CA VAL A 480 -2.63 15.45 2.27
C VAL A 480 -3.78 14.51 1.91
N ALA A 481 -4.33 14.63 0.71
CA ALA A 481 -5.41 13.74 0.24
C ALA A 481 -4.98 12.26 0.20
N LYS A 482 -3.73 12.00 -0.23
CA LYS A 482 -3.17 10.65 -0.33
C LYS A 482 -2.84 10.03 1.03
N PHE A 483 -2.35 10.82 1.98
CA PHE A 483 -2.14 10.36 3.35
C PHE A 483 -3.46 10.08 4.08
N GLY A 484 -4.57 10.73 3.71
CA GLY A 484 -5.88 10.44 4.31
C GLY A 484 -5.84 10.46 5.84
N ASN A 485 -6.13 9.31 6.46
CA ASN A 485 -6.19 9.16 7.92
C ASN A 485 -4.87 8.74 8.58
N TYR A 486 -3.76 8.64 7.83
CA TYR A 486 -2.47 8.28 8.43
C TYR A 486 -2.00 9.36 9.43
N CYS A 487 -1.71 8.93 10.66
CA CYS A 487 -1.09 9.75 11.71
C CYS A 487 0.42 9.51 11.73
N THR A 488 1.15 10.13 10.78
CA THR A 488 2.61 9.98 10.65
C THR A 488 3.26 11.35 10.48
N PHE A 489 4.58 11.40 10.65
CA PHE A 489 5.35 12.64 10.45
C PHE A 489 5.17 13.22 9.05
N ASN A 490 5.26 12.40 8.01
CA ASN A 490 5.05 12.86 6.63
C ASN A 490 3.64 13.39 6.36
N ALA A 491 2.62 12.79 7.00
CA ALA A 491 1.26 13.31 6.92
C ALA A 491 1.10 14.67 7.63
N ALA A 492 1.74 14.83 8.80
CA ALA A 492 1.77 16.12 9.51
C ALA A 492 2.55 17.17 8.71
N LEU A 493 3.70 16.80 8.15
CA LEU A 493 4.52 17.66 7.29
C LEU A 493 3.72 18.13 6.08
N ALA A 494 3.01 17.23 5.38
CA ALA A 494 2.17 17.62 4.25
C ALA A 494 1.13 18.67 4.63
N LYS A 495 0.46 18.51 5.77
CA LYS A 495 -0.52 19.48 6.27
C LYS A 495 0.12 20.82 6.63
N LEU A 496 1.30 20.80 7.24
CA LEU A 496 2.04 22.02 7.55
C LEU A 496 2.44 22.77 6.28
N LEU A 497 2.95 22.05 5.28
CA LEU A 497 3.36 22.59 3.98
C LEU A 497 2.18 23.09 3.15
N SER A 498 1.00 22.50 3.31
CA SER A 498 -0.24 22.97 2.69
C SER A 498 -0.88 24.18 3.43
N GLY A 499 -0.21 24.73 4.44
CA GLY A 499 -0.70 25.90 5.19
C GLY A 499 -1.71 25.58 6.29
N ASN A 500 -1.75 24.34 6.79
CA ASN A 500 -2.66 23.89 7.87
C ASN A 500 -1.89 23.44 9.12
N PRO A 501 -1.34 24.39 9.92
CA PRO A 501 -0.56 24.08 11.11
C PRO A 501 -1.38 23.36 12.21
N ASP A 502 -2.65 23.71 12.40
CA ASP A 502 -3.50 23.04 13.39
C ASP A 502 -3.79 21.59 13.01
N GLY A 503 -4.05 21.35 11.72
CA GLY A 503 -4.21 20.00 11.18
C GLY A 503 -2.93 19.17 11.29
N ALA A 504 -1.76 19.80 11.10
CA ALA A 504 -0.47 19.15 11.34
C ALA A 504 -0.30 18.76 12.81
N ASN A 505 -0.58 19.68 13.74
CA ASN A 505 -0.45 19.42 15.18
C ASN A 505 -1.36 18.26 15.63
N LYS A 506 -2.63 18.26 15.19
CA LYS A 506 -3.57 17.14 15.43
C LYS A 506 -3.06 15.80 14.89
N THR A 507 -2.43 15.82 13.72
CA THR A 507 -1.84 14.60 13.12
C THR A 507 -0.64 14.09 13.91
N ILE A 508 0.14 14.99 14.51
CA ILE A 508 1.22 14.59 15.43
C ILE A 508 0.61 13.97 16.70
N ASP A 509 -0.42 14.57 17.28
CA ASP A 509 -1.01 14.10 18.55
C ASP A 509 -1.67 12.71 18.46
N CYS A 510 -2.15 12.30 17.27
CA CYS A 510 -2.71 10.97 17.04
C CYS A 510 -1.68 9.91 16.62
N ALA A 511 -0.43 10.27 16.38
CA ALA A 511 0.61 9.32 15.98
C ALA A 511 1.02 8.41 17.14
N GLU A 512 1.26 7.12 16.87
CA GLU A 512 1.75 6.18 17.89
C GLU A 512 3.16 6.57 18.38
N ASP A 513 3.98 7.13 17.50
CA ASP A 513 5.34 7.59 17.75
C ASP A 513 5.43 9.11 18.03
N LYS A 514 4.33 9.73 18.47
CA LYS A 514 4.23 11.19 18.69
C LYS A 514 5.32 11.79 19.58
N ASP A 515 5.92 10.97 20.45
CA ASP A 515 6.93 11.37 21.41
C ASP A 515 8.38 11.27 20.90
N ARG A 516 8.61 11.03 19.61
CA ARG A 516 9.97 11.07 19.04
C ARG A 516 10.46 12.49 18.76
N ASP A 517 11.78 12.62 18.68
CA ASP A 517 12.51 13.88 18.48
C ASP A 517 11.98 14.77 17.34
N MET A 518 11.82 14.22 16.13
CA MET A 518 11.39 14.99 14.96
C MET A 518 9.92 15.41 15.02
N MET A 519 9.05 14.67 15.72
CA MET A 519 7.66 15.11 15.94
C MET A 519 7.63 16.38 16.79
N TYR A 520 8.45 16.43 17.84
CA TYR A 520 8.65 17.64 18.63
C TYR A 520 9.30 18.77 17.83
N TYR A 521 10.27 18.46 16.97
CA TYR A 521 10.90 19.46 16.11
C TYR A 521 9.88 20.10 15.14
N LEU A 522 9.00 19.29 14.54
CA LEU A 522 7.92 19.79 13.68
C LEU A 522 6.90 20.64 14.47
N LYS A 523 6.59 20.28 15.72
CA LYS A 523 5.80 21.14 16.63
C LYS A 523 6.48 22.47 16.92
N ALA A 524 7.81 22.50 17.07
CA ALA A 524 8.55 23.74 17.24
C ALA A 524 8.40 24.66 16.01
N ILE A 525 8.49 24.09 14.80
CA ILE A 525 8.24 24.82 13.54
C ILE A 525 6.80 25.35 13.49
N ILE A 526 5.81 24.54 13.88
CA ILE A 526 4.41 24.97 13.98
C ILE A 526 4.29 26.18 14.91
N GLY A 527 4.89 26.12 16.10
CA GLY A 527 4.93 27.23 17.04
C GLY A 527 5.57 28.50 16.44
N ALA A 528 6.69 28.36 15.73
CA ALA A 528 7.35 29.48 15.04
C ALA A 528 6.46 30.15 13.99
N ARG A 529 5.79 29.35 13.15
CA ARG A 529 4.89 29.86 12.10
C ARG A 529 3.64 30.53 12.67
N GLN A 530 3.13 30.03 13.80
CA GLN A 530 1.97 30.60 14.49
C GLN A 530 2.32 31.78 15.42
N GLY A 531 3.60 32.04 15.67
CA GLY A 531 4.03 33.01 16.68
C GLY A 531 3.76 32.56 18.13
N ASN A 532 3.51 31.26 18.35
CA ASN A 532 3.30 30.67 19.66
C ASN A 532 4.65 30.26 20.27
N THR A 533 5.24 31.15 21.07
CA THR A 533 6.56 30.98 21.68
C THR A 533 6.60 29.83 22.68
N ASP A 534 5.51 29.58 23.41
CA ASP A 534 5.44 28.50 24.39
C ASP A 534 5.49 27.13 23.70
N LEU A 535 4.69 26.95 22.64
CA LEU A 535 4.73 25.74 21.83
C LEU A 535 6.11 25.55 21.20
N LEU A 536 6.70 26.63 20.66
CA LEU A 536 8.03 26.61 20.05
C LEU A 536 9.09 26.13 21.05
N TYR A 537 9.28 26.85 22.16
CA TYR A 537 10.40 26.60 23.06
C TYR A 537 10.26 25.29 23.82
N ASN A 538 9.04 24.92 24.25
CA ASN A 538 8.83 23.65 24.94
C ASN A 538 9.04 22.46 24.01
N SER A 539 8.55 22.54 22.77
CA SER A 539 8.76 21.47 21.79
C SER A 539 10.21 21.37 21.36
N LEU A 540 10.91 22.50 21.16
CA LEU A 540 12.31 22.48 20.76
C LEU A 540 13.21 21.87 21.85
N ARG A 541 12.97 22.20 23.13
CA ARG A 541 13.65 21.55 24.26
C ARG A 541 13.40 20.03 24.28
N ALA A 542 12.14 19.62 24.10
CA ALA A 542 11.77 18.21 24.07
C ALA A 542 12.47 17.47 22.91
N ALA A 543 12.51 18.06 21.72
CA ALA A 543 13.20 17.51 20.56
C ALA A 543 14.71 17.33 20.84
N ILE A 544 15.38 18.37 21.33
CA ILE A 544 16.83 18.35 21.61
C ILE A 544 17.18 17.39 22.75
N SER A 545 16.32 17.27 23.77
CA SER A 545 16.52 16.31 24.87
C SER A 545 16.54 14.85 24.39
N LYS A 546 15.86 14.56 23.29
CA LYS A 546 15.81 13.23 22.66
C LYS A 546 16.91 13.04 21.64
N ASN A 547 17.29 14.10 20.95
CA ASN A 547 18.36 14.08 19.95
C ASN A 547 19.09 15.42 19.91
N SER A 548 20.28 15.45 20.52
CA SER A 548 21.10 16.66 20.61
C SER A 548 21.61 17.14 19.24
N ALA A 549 21.63 16.29 18.20
CA ALA A 549 22.02 16.71 16.85
C ALA A 549 21.04 17.75 16.26
N LEU A 550 19.83 17.86 16.80
CA LEU A 550 18.85 18.87 16.38
C LEU A 550 19.24 20.30 16.80
N ILE A 551 20.22 20.47 17.69
CA ILE A 551 20.79 21.78 18.02
C ILE A 551 21.36 22.45 16.77
N GLU A 552 22.21 21.73 16.03
CA GLU A 552 22.85 22.26 14.82
C GLU A 552 21.83 22.47 13.70
N MET A 553 20.80 21.63 13.63
CA MET A 553 19.68 21.86 12.73
C MET A 553 18.95 23.17 13.06
N ALA A 554 18.57 23.37 14.32
CA ALA A 554 17.81 24.55 14.77
C ALA A 554 18.58 25.87 14.58
N LYS A 555 19.89 25.89 14.85
CA LYS A 555 20.76 27.06 14.60
C LYS A 555 20.76 27.51 13.15
N THR A 556 20.46 26.59 12.24
CA THR A 556 20.52 26.81 10.79
C THR A 556 19.17 26.85 10.11
N ASP A 557 18.09 26.61 10.84
CA ASP A 557 16.74 26.51 10.28
C ASP A 557 16.09 27.89 10.20
N MET A 558 15.81 28.34 8.97
CA MET A 558 15.21 29.65 8.72
C MET A 558 13.77 29.78 9.21
N GLU A 559 13.11 28.68 9.60
CA GLU A 559 11.85 28.72 10.36
C GLU A 559 12.00 29.50 11.69
N PHE A 560 13.20 29.46 12.30
CA PHE A 560 13.51 30.14 13.55
C PHE A 560 14.29 31.45 13.35
N ALA A 561 14.33 32.00 12.13
CA ALA A 561 15.14 33.19 11.84
C ALA A 561 14.80 34.40 12.72
N LYS A 562 13.53 34.53 13.16
CA LYS A 562 13.10 35.58 14.09
C LYS A 562 13.63 35.37 15.51
N GLN A 563 13.93 34.13 15.89
CA GLN A 563 14.37 33.72 17.22
C GLN A 563 15.90 33.60 17.33
N PHE A 564 16.67 33.66 16.25
CA PHE A 564 18.13 33.52 16.32
C PHE A 564 18.82 34.50 17.29
N ASN A 565 18.25 35.69 17.48
CA ASN A 565 18.77 36.68 18.42
C ASN A 565 18.12 36.63 19.81
N ASP A 566 17.07 35.83 20.00
CA ASP A 566 16.37 35.66 21.27
C ASP A 566 17.22 34.86 22.27
N ASP A 567 17.31 35.34 23.51
CA ASP A 567 18.16 34.74 24.54
C ASP A 567 17.64 33.37 25.00
N THR A 568 16.31 33.18 25.02
CA THR A 568 15.71 31.88 25.34
C THR A 568 16.06 30.87 24.26
N PHE A 569 15.92 31.23 22.98
CA PHE A 569 16.32 30.37 21.87
C PHE A 569 17.80 30.00 21.96
N LYS A 570 18.70 31.00 22.11
CA LYS A 570 20.14 30.78 22.27
C LYS A 570 20.47 29.84 23.43
N SER A 571 19.74 29.93 24.53
CA SER A 571 19.94 29.03 25.69
C SER A 571 19.56 27.59 25.40
N ILE A 572 18.52 27.37 24.57
CA ILE A 572 18.04 26.03 24.19
C ILE A 572 18.99 25.37 23.20
N VAL A 573 19.55 26.13 22.26
CA VAL A 573 20.47 25.64 21.23
C VAL A 573 21.94 25.81 21.61
N LYS A 574 22.25 25.95 22.90
CA LYS A 574 23.62 26.20 23.36
C LYS A 574 24.51 24.97 23.25
#